data_AF-A0A0F9APR6-F1
#
_entry.id   AF-A0A0F9APR6-F1
#
_cell.length_a   1.000
_cell.length_b   1.000
_cell.length_c   1.000
_cell.angle_alpha   90.00
_cell.angle_beta   90.00
_cell.angle_gamma   90.00
#
_symmetry.space_group_name_H-M   'P 1'
#
loop_
_entity.id
_entity.type
_entity.pdbx_description
1 polymer ?
#
loop_
_entity_poly.entity_id
_entity_poly.type
_entity_poly.pdbx_seq_one_letter_code
_entity_poly.pdbx_strand_id
1 'polypeptide(L)'
;MLRCARPARGTKEWERIRVLERAVMERFMKRHESDPGFKERWLQKQRAYGKAYRERKKAGVKPERKLSPHHHDHEGHKEWDAARARRNYGRVRVRALMFLGGCCARCGFRDMRSLNIDHVNGNGRKEKHEHRNIHLRGLWLVQRALEEPGRYQVLCANCNSIKRCENKEYRKRWV
;
A
#
# COMPACT_ATOMS: atom_id res chain seq x y z
N MET A 1 13.70 -17.91 4.61
CA MET A 1 12.41 -17.19 4.69
C MET A 1 12.55 -16.01 5.64
N LEU A 2 12.76 -14.79 5.14
CA LEU A 2 12.83 -13.61 6.00
C LEU A 2 11.42 -13.03 6.17
N ARG A 3 10.78 -13.31 7.32
CA ARG A 3 9.62 -12.53 7.78
C ARG A 3 10.15 -11.18 8.26
N CYS A 4 9.68 -10.07 7.69
CA CYS A 4 10.01 -8.74 8.19
C CYS A 4 9.56 -8.64 9.65
N ALA A 5 10.53 -8.54 10.57
CA ALA A 5 10.25 -8.34 11.99
C ALA A 5 9.62 -6.96 12.19
N ARG A 6 8.64 -6.85 13.09
CA ARG A 6 8.13 -5.56 13.54
C ARG A 6 9.27 -4.79 14.22
N PRO A 7 9.46 -3.49 13.93
CA PRO A 7 10.48 -2.70 14.61
C PRO A 7 10.25 -2.69 16.12
N ALA A 8 11.34 -2.64 16.89
CA ALA A 8 11.31 -2.67 18.34
C ALA A 8 10.48 -1.50 18.90
N ARG A 9 9.74 -1.74 19.99
CA ARG A 9 8.93 -0.71 20.66
C ARG A 9 9.83 0.46 21.08
N GLY A 10 9.34 1.69 20.91
CA GLY A 10 10.08 2.91 21.28
C GLY A 10 11.12 3.38 20.26
N THR A 11 11.29 2.67 19.13
CA THR A 11 12.06 3.22 18.01
C THR A 11 11.26 4.30 17.29
N LYS A 12 11.95 5.27 16.67
CA LYS A 12 11.32 6.28 15.79
C LYS A 12 10.45 5.64 14.70
N GLU A 13 10.83 4.46 14.22
CA GLU A 13 10.07 3.68 13.23
C GLU A 13 8.77 3.10 13.84
N TRP A 14 8.82 2.57 15.06
CA TRP A 14 7.65 2.09 15.79
C TRP A 14 6.65 3.21 16.12
N GLU A 15 7.16 4.39 16.49
CA GLU A 15 6.34 5.58 16.76
C GLU A 15 5.64 6.09 15.49
N ARG A 16 6.35 6.14 14.36
CA ARG A 16 5.77 6.49 13.05
C ARG A 16 4.67 5.52 12.64
N ILE A 17 4.89 4.22 12.79
CA ILE A 17 3.86 3.19 12.52
C ILE A 17 2.64 3.42 13.41
N ARG A 18 2.82 3.72 14.69
CA ARG A 18 1.72 3.98 15.64
C ARG A 18 0.91 5.21 15.28
N VAL A 19 1.56 6.28 14.81
CA VAL A 19 0.87 7.50 14.34
C VAL A 19 0.03 7.20 13.10
N LEU A 20 0.57 6.43 12.14
CA LEU A 20 -0.15 6.03 10.94
C LEU A 20 -1.31 5.07 11.25
N GLU A 21 -1.08 4.07 12.09
CA GLU A 21 -2.14 3.15 12.57
C GLU A 21 -3.26 3.95 13.23
N ARG A 22 -2.93 4.96 14.05
CA ARG A 22 -3.91 5.85 14.68
C ARG A 22 -4.72 6.64 13.65
N ALA A 23 -4.07 7.30 12.69
CA ALA A 23 -4.75 8.09 11.66
C ALA A 23 -5.66 7.23 10.75
N VAL A 24 -5.25 5.99 10.45
CA VAL A 24 -6.07 5.03 9.71
C VAL A 24 -7.28 4.60 10.53
N MET A 25 -7.09 4.31 11.82
CA MET A 25 -8.17 3.92 12.72
C MET A 25 -9.16 5.06 12.97
N GLU A 26 -8.69 6.31 13.10
CA GLU A 26 -9.56 7.49 13.23
C GLU A 26 -10.44 7.66 11.99
N ARG A 27 -9.87 7.56 10.79
CA ARG A 27 -10.65 7.61 9.53
C ARG A 27 -11.65 6.47 9.43
N PHE A 28 -11.29 5.27 9.91
CA PHE A 28 -12.18 4.13 9.94
C PHE A 28 -13.34 4.35 10.90
N MET A 29 -13.08 4.84 12.11
CA MET A 29 -14.13 5.13 13.10
C MET A 29 -15.05 6.26 12.64
N LYS A 30 -14.49 7.32 12.02
CA LYS A 30 -15.27 8.44 11.46
C LYS A 30 -16.29 8.00 10.40
N ARG A 31 -15.97 6.97 9.61
CA ARG A 31 -16.93 6.40 8.64
C ARG A 31 -18.18 5.79 9.30
N HIS A 32 -18.04 5.34 10.54
CA HIS A 32 -19.09 4.68 11.30
C HIS A 32 -19.60 5.55 12.46
N GLU A 33 -19.33 6.85 12.42
CA GLU A 33 -19.72 7.82 13.45
C GLU A 33 -21.24 7.95 13.57
N SER A 34 -21.97 7.70 12.48
CA SER A 34 -23.44 7.67 12.46
C SER A 34 -24.06 6.41 13.09
N ASP A 35 -23.26 5.44 13.53
CA ASP A 35 -23.71 4.20 14.17
C ASP A 35 -23.19 4.15 15.62
N PRO A 36 -23.99 4.62 16.60
CA PRO A 36 -23.56 4.77 17.99
C PRO A 36 -23.05 3.48 18.64
N GLY A 37 -23.53 2.33 18.16
CA GLY A 37 -23.16 1.01 18.70
C GLY A 37 -22.02 0.33 17.94
N PHE A 38 -21.53 0.90 16.84
CA PHE A 38 -20.51 0.27 16.00
C PHE A 38 -19.21 0.00 16.77
N LYS A 39 -18.75 1.00 17.52
CA LYS A 39 -17.49 0.93 18.28
C LYS A 39 -17.53 -0.20 19.30
N GLU A 40 -18.63 -0.33 20.04
CA GLU A 40 -18.84 -1.36 21.05
C GLU A 40 -18.85 -2.76 20.41
N ARG A 41 -19.67 -2.97 19.36
CA ARG A 41 -19.73 -4.24 18.63
C ARG A 41 -18.39 -4.62 18.00
N TRP A 42 -17.67 -3.65 17.45
CA TRP A 42 -16.34 -3.87 16.87
C TRP A 42 -15.33 -4.31 17.94
N LEU A 43 -15.29 -3.64 19.10
CA LEU A 43 -14.42 -4.01 20.22
C LEU A 43 -14.75 -5.40 20.76
N GLN A 44 -16.04 -5.71 20.95
CA GLN A 44 -16.48 -7.04 21.38
C GLN A 44 -16.03 -8.13 20.40
N LYS A 45 -16.20 -7.89 19.09
CA LYS A 45 -15.74 -8.80 18.04
C LYS A 45 -14.22 -9.02 18.08
N GLN A 46 -13.42 -7.95 18.26
CA GLN A 46 -11.97 -8.05 18.37
C GLN A 46 -11.53 -8.84 19.61
N ARG A 47 -12.18 -8.61 20.76
CA ARG A 47 -11.92 -9.35 22.00
C ARG A 47 -12.23 -10.85 21.84
N ALA A 48 -13.39 -11.17 21.26
CA ALA A 48 -13.80 -12.54 20.97
C ALA A 48 -12.83 -13.24 20.02
N TYR A 49 -12.43 -12.56 18.93
CA TYR A 49 -11.44 -13.07 17.99
C TYR A 49 -10.09 -13.35 18.65
N GLY A 50 -9.59 -12.43 19.47
CA GLY A 50 -8.34 -12.59 20.21
C GLY A 50 -8.37 -13.74 21.21
N LYS A 51 -9.50 -13.94 21.91
CA LYS A 51 -9.73 -15.07 22.81
C LYS A 51 -9.69 -16.40 22.04
N ALA A 52 -10.49 -16.53 20.98
CA ALA A 52 -10.55 -17.73 20.14
C ALA A 52 -9.20 -18.04 19.45
N TYR A 53 -8.42 -17.03 19.09
CA TYR A 53 -7.08 -17.22 18.54
C TYR A 53 -6.11 -17.81 19.59
N ARG A 54 -6.12 -17.28 20.81
CA ARG A 54 -5.27 -17.80 21.92
C ARG A 54 -5.64 -19.23 22.28
N GLU A 55 -6.93 -19.55 22.35
CA GLU A 55 -7.43 -20.89 22.64
C GLU A 55 -7.02 -21.89 21.55
N ARG A 56 -7.22 -21.56 20.27
CA ARG A 56 -6.76 -22.41 19.14
C ARG A 56 -5.25 -22.64 19.15
N LYS A 57 -4.48 -21.59 19.43
CA LYS A 57 -3.02 -21.69 19.54
C LYS A 57 -2.60 -22.58 20.71
N LYS A 58 -3.24 -22.45 21.87
CA LYS A 58 -3.01 -23.31 23.05
C LYS A 58 -3.38 -24.77 22.77
N ALA A 59 -4.44 -25.00 22.01
CA ALA A 59 -4.91 -26.33 21.63
C ALA A 59 -4.11 -26.97 20.48
N GLY A 60 -3.09 -26.30 19.93
CA GLY A 60 -2.32 -26.83 18.80
C GLY A 60 -3.13 -26.99 17.50
N VAL A 61 -4.37 -26.48 17.47
CA VAL A 61 -5.27 -26.60 16.32
C VAL A 61 -4.72 -25.72 15.21
N LYS A 62 -4.09 -26.35 14.22
CA LYS A 62 -3.82 -25.69 12.94
C LYS A 62 -5.18 -25.29 12.37
N PRO A 63 -5.37 -24.03 11.95
CA PRO A 63 -6.63 -23.66 11.30
C PRO A 63 -6.79 -24.58 10.11
N GLU A 64 -7.92 -25.27 10.05
CA GLU A 64 -8.36 -25.89 8.81
C GLU A 64 -8.27 -24.80 7.75
N ARG A 65 -7.43 -25.03 6.73
CA ARG A 65 -7.43 -24.17 5.56
C ARG A 65 -8.82 -24.38 4.95
N LYS A 66 -9.79 -23.55 5.34
CA LYS A 66 -10.97 -23.33 4.53
C LYS A 66 -10.42 -22.79 3.21
N LEU A 67 -10.21 -23.70 2.26
CA LEU A 67 -10.07 -23.35 0.87
C LEU A 67 -11.28 -22.44 0.62
N SER A 68 -10.99 -21.17 0.31
CA SER A 68 -11.99 -20.27 -0.27
C SER A 68 -12.86 -21.07 -1.25
N PRO A 69 -14.20 -20.98 -1.20
CA PRO A 69 -15.08 -21.71 -2.13
C PRO A 69 -14.71 -21.50 -3.61
N HIS A 70 -13.98 -20.43 -3.90
CA HIS A 70 -13.48 -20.07 -5.22
C HIS A 70 -12.23 -20.88 -5.69
N HIS A 71 -11.71 -21.86 -4.94
CA HIS A 71 -10.53 -22.63 -5.37
C HIS A 71 -10.74 -23.60 -6.55
N HIS A 72 -11.99 -23.78 -7.01
CA HIS A 72 -12.31 -24.74 -8.08
C HIS A 72 -12.30 -24.15 -9.50
N ASP A 73 -12.22 -22.82 -9.65
CA ASP A 73 -12.12 -22.15 -10.95
C ASP A 73 -10.84 -21.29 -10.99
N HIS A 74 -9.80 -21.85 -11.61
CA HIS A 74 -8.51 -21.18 -11.74
C HIS A 74 -8.54 -19.93 -12.65
N GLU A 75 -9.53 -19.78 -13.53
CA GLU A 75 -9.63 -18.65 -14.46
C GLU A 75 -10.45 -17.51 -13.85
N GLY A 76 -11.64 -17.79 -13.33
CA GLY A 76 -12.48 -16.79 -12.65
C GLY A 76 -11.81 -16.20 -11.41
N HIS A 77 -10.99 -16.96 -10.70
CA HIS A 77 -10.24 -16.47 -9.54
C HIS A 77 -9.15 -15.46 -9.93
N LYS A 78 -8.45 -15.70 -11.05
CA LYS A 78 -7.40 -14.79 -11.54
C LYS A 78 -7.98 -13.45 -11.96
N GLU A 79 -9.12 -13.47 -12.64
CA GLU A 79 -9.80 -12.24 -13.08
C GLU A 79 -10.33 -11.43 -11.89
N TRP A 80 -10.95 -12.10 -10.92
CA TRP A 80 -11.48 -11.44 -9.73
C TRP A 80 -10.38 -10.88 -8.83
N ASP A 81 -9.31 -11.64 -8.61
CA ASP A 81 -8.12 -11.17 -7.88
C ASP A 81 -7.44 -10.00 -8.61
N ALA A 82 -7.33 -10.07 -9.95
CA ALA A 82 -6.78 -8.97 -10.74
C ALA A 82 -7.68 -7.72 -10.67
N ALA A 83 -9.00 -7.87 -10.78
CA ALA A 83 -9.96 -6.77 -10.68
C ALA A 83 -9.96 -6.13 -9.28
N ARG A 84 -9.86 -6.96 -8.23
CA ARG A 84 -9.71 -6.51 -6.84
C ARG A 84 -8.38 -5.79 -6.64
N ALA A 85 -7.27 -6.34 -7.15
CA ALA A 85 -5.95 -5.72 -7.08
C ALA A 85 -5.91 -4.37 -7.81
N ARG A 86 -6.49 -4.29 -9.02
CA ARG A 86 -6.64 -3.03 -9.80
C ARG A 86 -7.42 -1.97 -9.01
N ARG A 87 -8.58 -2.35 -8.44
CA ARG A 87 -9.40 -1.44 -7.61
C ARG A 87 -8.66 -0.95 -6.38
N ASN A 88 -7.98 -1.85 -5.68
CA ASN A 88 -7.21 -1.51 -4.49
C ASN A 88 -6.02 -0.59 -4.83
N TYR A 89 -5.29 -0.91 -5.90
CA TYR A 89 -4.19 -0.11 -6.41
C TYR A 89 -4.66 1.31 -6.79
N GLY A 90 -5.76 1.43 -7.54
CA GLY A 90 -6.33 2.73 -7.92
C GLY A 90 -6.64 3.61 -6.71
N ARG A 91 -7.31 3.04 -5.69
CA ARG A 91 -7.63 3.76 -4.44
C ARG A 91 -6.39 4.24 -3.71
N VAL A 92 -5.36 3.40 -3.61
CA VAL A 92 -4.15 3.73 -2.86
C VAL A 92 -3.29 4.72 -3.64
N ARG A 93 -3.18 4.56 -4.95
CA ARG A 93 -2.49 5.51 -5.84
C ARG A 93 -3.08 6.91 -5.78
N VAL A 94 -4.41 7.05 -5.85
CA VAL A 94 -5.07 8.37 -5.76
C VAL A 94 -4.72 9.07 -4.44
N ARG A 95 -4.71 8.32 -3.33
CA ARG A 95 -4.30 8.88 -2.02
C ARG A 95 -2.86 9.35 -2.00
N ALA A 96 -1.93 8.61 -2.60
CA ALA A 96 -0.54 9.03 -2.68
C ALA A 96 -0.33 10.26 -3.56
N LEU A 97 -1.01 10.32 -4.71
CA LEU A 97 -0.94 11.50 -5.57
C LEU A 97 -1.42 12.75 -4.84
N MET A 98 -2.54 12.65 -4.12
CA MET A 98 -3.06 13.77 -3.32
C MET A 98 -2.10 14.18 -2.21
N PHE A 99 -1.51 13.21 -1.51
CA PHE A 99 -0.55 13.49 -0.45
C PHE A 99 0.71 14.20 -0.98
N LEU A 100 1.18 13.81 -2.17
CA LEU A 100 2.35 14.41 -2.82
C LEU A 100 2.03 15.70 -3.60
N GLY A 101 0.84 16.30 -3.41
CA GLY A 101 0.47 17.62 -3.94
C GLY A 101 -0.61 17.62 -5.03
N GLY A 102 -0.94 16.47 -5.61
CA GLY A 102 -2.07 16.33 -6.54
C GLY A 102 -1.89 17.00 -7.92
N CYS A 103 -0.70 17.51 -8.22
CA CYS A 103 -0.36 18.11 -9.51
C CYS A 103 1.08 17.80 -9.90
N CYS A 104 1.42 18.00 -11.17
CA CYS A 104 2.78 17.86 -11.67
C CYS A 104 3.67 18.95 -11.05
N ALA A 105 4.76 18.55 -10.40
CA ALA A 105 5.72 19.46 -9.79
C ALA A 105 6.47 20.34 -10.81
N ARG A 106 6.55 19.91 -12.08
CA ARG A 106 7.26 20.67 -13.15
C ARG A 106 6.35 21.62 -13.93
N CYS A 107 5.12 21.21 -14.27
CA CYS A 107 4.24 21.99 -15.15
C CYS A 107 2.85 22.29 -14.58
N GLY A 108 2.55 21.87 -13.35
CA GLY A 108 1.27 22.14 -12.69
C GLY A 108 0.06 21.35 -13.19
N PHE A 109 0.21 20.47 -14.21
CA PHE A 109 -0.87 19.63 -14.73
C PHE A 109 -1.55 18.80 -13.62
N ARG A 110 -2.89 18.70 -13.63
CA ARG A 110 -3.68 18.19 -12.47
C ARG A 110 -4.50 16.92 -12.73
N ASP A 111 -4.65 16.47 -13.97
CA ASP A 111 -5.45 15.29 -14.24
C ASP A 111 -4.75 14.02 -13.73
N MET A 112 -5.29 13.46 -12.66
CA MET A 112 -4.75 12.28 -11.97
C MET A 112 -4.63 11.04 -12.86
N ARG A 113 -5.35 10.98 -13.98
CA ARG A 113 -5.23 9.89 -14.96
C ARG A 113 -3.86 9.88 -15.63
N SER A 114 -3.23 11.04 -15.79
CA SER A 114 -1.93 11.19 -16.44
C SER A 114 -0.79 11.60 -15.48
N LEU A 115 -1.04 11.61 -14.17
CA LEU A 115 0.00 11.81 -13.16
C LEU A 115 0.74 10.51 -12.83
N ASN A 116 2.02 10.63 -12.50
CA ASN A 116 2.89 9.53 -12.11
C ASN A 116 3.64 9.90 -10.83
N ILE A 117 3.87 8.91 -9.98
CA ILE A 117 4.78 9.04 -8.84
C ILE A 117 6.16 8.63 -9.35
N ASP A 118 7.10 9.57 -9.31
CA ASP A 118 8.45 9.42 -9.83
C ASP A 118 9.48 9.58 -8.69
N HIS A 119 10.66 8.98 -8.87
CA HIS A 119 11.79 9.11 -7.95
C HIS A 119 12.62 10.34 -8.31
N VAL A 120 12.71 11.29 -7.38
CA VAL A 120 13.50 12.53 -7.55
C VAL A 120 14.95 12.19 -7.94
N ASN A 121 15.56 11.22 -7.25
CA ASN A 121 16.97 10.83 -7.45
C ASN A 121 17.17 9.67 -8.44
N GLY A 122 16.17 9.29 -9.26
CA GLY A 122 16.32 8.24 -10.29
C GLY A 122 16.55 6.81 -9.78
N ASN A 123 16.39 6.56 -8.47
CA ASN A 123 16.72 5.27 -7.84
C ASN A 123 15.65 4.16 -7.99
N GLY A 124 14.62 4.39 -8.81
CA GLY A 124 13.49 3.46 -8.93
C GLY A 124 13.87 2.06 -9.41
N ARG A 125 15.00 1.88 -10.11
CA ARG A 125 15.45 0.54 -10.56
C ARG A 125 16.03 -0.32 -9.43
N LYS A 126 16.79 0.30 -8.52
CA LYS A 126 17.36 -0.36 -7.33
C LYS A 126 16.23 -0.82 -6.41
N GLU A 127 15.30 0.09 -6.17
CA GLU A 127 14.13 -0.15 -5.32
C GLU A 127 13.19 -1.23 -5.88
N LYS A 128 13.06 -1.30 -7.22
CA LYS A 128 12.38 -2.43 -7.88
C LYS A 128 13.09 -3.76 -7.66
N HIS A 129 14.43 -3.82 -7.55
CA HIS A 129 15.13 -5.09 -7.31
C HIS A 129 15.00 -5.56 -5.86
N GLU A 130 14.94 -4.63 -4.91
CA GLU A 130 14.75 -4.92 -3.48
C GLU A 130 13.36 -5.52 -3.20
N HIS A 131 12.35 -5.17 -4.02
CA HIS A 131 10.98 -5.65 -3.83
C HIS A 131 10.48 -6.49 -5.02
N ARG A 132 10.67 -7.81 -4.94
CA ARG A 132 10.24 -8.78 -5.97
C ARG A 132 8.73 -9.03 -6.02
N ASN A 133 7.96 -8.65 -4.99
CA ASN A 133 6.51 -8.87 -4.97
C ASN A 133 5.76 -7.75 -5.71
N ILE A 134 5.48 -7.96 -7.00
CA ILE A 134 4.80 -7.02 -7.90
C ILE A 134 3.41 -6.61 -7.38
N HIS A 135 2.67 -7.52 -6.73
CA HIS A 135 1.30 -7.26 -6.26
C HIS A 135 1.23 -6.23 -5.12
N LEU A 136 2.31 -6.07 -4.36
CA LEU A 136 2.37 -5.13 -3.24
C LEU A 136 3.13 -3.83 -3.58
N ARG A 137 3.78 -3.74 -4.74
CA ARG A 137 4.60 -2.58 -5.11
C ARG A 137 3.83 -1.27 -5.07
N GLY A 138 2.57 -1.26 -5.48
CA GLY A 138 1.75 -0.05 -5.43
C GLY A 138 1.48 0.43 -4.02
N LEU A 139 1.05 -0.47 -3.14
CA LEU A 139 0.81 -0.16 -1.73
C LEU A 139 2.11 0.29 -1.04
N TRP A 140 3.21 -0.38 -1.37
CA TRP A 140 4.52 -0.12 -0.83
C TRP A 140 5.08 1.24 -1.25
N LEU A 141 4.98 1.58 -2.54
CA LEU A 141 5.41 2.89 -3.06
C LEU A 141 4.65 4.03 -2.39
N VAL A 142 3.35 3.84 -2.14
CA VAL A 142 2.53 4.82 -1.42
C VAL A 142 2.97 4.94 0.04
N GLN A 143 3.22 3.82 0.72
CA GLN A 143 3.72 3.83 2.09
C GLN A 143 5.08 4.56 2.19
N ARG A 144 5.99 4.30 1.25
CA ARG A 144 7.29 4.98 1.19
C ARG A 144 7.20 6.46 0.83
N ALA A 145 6.30 6.82 -0.08
CA ALA A 145 6.01 8.21 -0.38
C ALA A 145 5.48 8.98 0.84
N LEU A 146 4.77 8.31 1.74
CA LEU A 146 4.35 8.87 3.03
C LEU A 146 5.51 8.98 4.04
N GLU A 147 6.44 8.03 4.03
CA GLU A 147 7.57 7.96 4.98
C GLU A 147 8.76 8.85 4.58
N GLU A 148 8.95 9.10 3.28
CA GLU A 148 10.05 9.86 2.69
C GLU A 148 9.51 10.81 1.59
N PRO A 149 8.72 11.84 1.93
CA PRO A 149 8.06 12.70 0.94
C PRO A 149 9.04 13.40 -0.03
N GLY A 150 10.27 13.71 0.39
CA GLY A 150 11.29 14.31 -0.47
C GLY A 150 11.95 13.34 -1.47
N ARG A 151 11.70 12.03 -1.35
CA ARG A 151 12.25 11.01 -2.26
C ARG A 151 11.40 10.83 -3.51
N TYR A 152 10.14 11.26 -3.45
CA TYR A 152 9.14 11.07 -4.50
C TYR A 152 8.58 12.41 -4.96
N GLN A 153 8.24 12.50 -6.23
CA GLN A 153 7.58 13.65 -6.81
C GLN A 153 6.42 13.20 -7.69
N VAL A 154 5.46 14.09 -7.92
CA VAL A 154 4.38 13.87 -8.87
C VAL A 154 4.74 14.55 -10.18
N LEU A 155 4.75 13.80 -11.28
CA LEU A 155 4.99 14.32 -12.63
C LEU A 155 3.88 13.87 -13.58
N CYS A 156 3.49 14.71 -14.54
CA CYS A 156 2.66 14.24 -15.63
C CYS A 156 3.46 13.29 -16.54
N ALA A 157 2.77 12.51 -17.37
CA ALA A 157 3.39 11.57 -18.31
C ALA A 157 4.49 12.21 -19.16
N ASN A 158 4.26 13.44 -19.65
CA ASN A 158 5.22 14.15 -20.50
C ASN A 158 6.46 14.57 -19.70
N CYS A 159 6.29 15.25 -18.55
CA CYS A 159 7.42 15.67 -17.72
C CYS A 159 8.22 14.49 -17.18
N ASN A 160 7.56 13.37 -16.88
CA ASN A 160 8.24 12.14 -16.48
C ASN A 160 9.10 11.59 -17.63
N SER A 161 8.57 11.56 -18.86
CA SER A 161 9.33 11.12 -20.04
C SER A 161 10.53 12.04 -20.31
N ILE A 162 10.34 13.36 -20.26
CA ILE A 162 11.41 14.34 -20.43
C ILE A 162 12.52 14.11 -19.41
N LYS A 163 12.18 13.99 -18.11
CA LYS A 163 13.15 13.66 -17.06
C LYS A 163 13.93 12.39 -17.37
N ARG A 164 13.26 11.33 -17.84
CA ARG A 164 13.92 10.06 -18.17
C ARG A 164 14.94 10.21 -19.30
N CYS A 165 14.66 11.08 -20.28
CA CYS A 165 15.59 11.41 -21.36
C CYS A 165 16.75 12.25 -20.83
N GLU A 166 16.47 13.35 -20.12
CA GLU A 166 17.46 14.27 -19.53
C GLU A 166 18.45 13.52 -18.61
N ASN A 167 17.93 12.66 -17.74
CA ASN A 167 18.71 11.90 -16.75
C ASN A 167 19.26 10.56 -17.26
N LYS A 168 19.02 10.22 -18.53
CA LYS A 168 19.41 8.93 -19.12
C LYS A 168 18.89 7.71 -18.34
N GLU A 169 17.66 7.80 -17.80
CA GLU A 169 16.96 6.75 -17.04
C GLU A 169 16.29 5.68 -17.94
N TYR A 170 16.87 5.43 -19.11
CA TYR A 170 16.45 4.38 -20.02
C TYR A 170 17.40 3.18 -19.95
N ARG A 171 16.88 1.99 -20.28
CA ARG A 171 17.73 0.80 -20.40
C ARG A 171 18.67 1.05 -21.57
N LYS A 172 19.99 0.93 -21.37
CA LYS A 172 20.94 0.88 -22.49
C LYS A 172 20.44 -0.21 -23.44
N ARG A 173 20.07 0.18 -24.66
CA ARG A 173 19.84 -0.76 -25.74
C ARG A 173 21.23 -1.32 -26.05
N TRP A 174 21.37 -2.64 -26.02
CA TRP A 174 22.57 -3.27 -26.55
C TRP A 174 22.57 -2.94 -28.04
N VAL A 175 23.53 -2.12 -28.45
CA VAL A 175 23.86 -1.87 -29.85
C VAL A 175 24.86 -2.94 -30.24
#